data_AF-A0A7J4NTQ5-F1
#
_entry.id   AF-A0A7J4NTQ5-F1
#
_cell.length_a   1.000
_cell.length_b   1.000
_cell.length_c   1.000
_cell.angle_alpha   90.00
_cell.angle_beta   90.00
_cell.angle_gamma   90.00
#
_symmetry.space_group_name_H-M   'P 1'
#
loop_
_entity.id
_entity.type
_entity.pdbx_description
1 polymer ?
#
loop_
_entity_poly.entity_id
_entity_poly.type
_entity_poly.pdbx_seq_one_letter_code
_entity_poly.pdbx_strand_id
1 'polypeptide(L)'
;METPPDEEDRFLQERQFGIGSGIDLSDLLDDVADSFKEEPKLEKADEKPEEDAAIGEILDPFAEDDGIGPGRVMRDGSVPVAPERDLIEDIAIQGEIRLNWALMGAMITVYSAISILIGTVVENPLFALLGLMALAGFGFTLGERWVPRPAMRQLGIVWLIIAMKILYGLAIELGSWELFGISPLSENYVGVLLLALVGVNVGVAYRYDEDAIAAQAVLVLLAISSTAGSLLGEIGVAGMIFGASVLFQLLALHRRSGNLASLGIASSNLWIGMHALTNG
;
A
#
# COMPACT_ATOMS: atom_id res chain seq x y z
N MET A 1 -0.32 51.38 67.98
CA MET A 1 0.69 50.50 67.36
C MET A 1 0.01 49.17 67.17
N GLU A 2 -0.67 49.04 66.03
CA GLU A 2 -1.28 47.80 65.55
C GLU A 2 -0.41 47.36 64.37
N THR A 3 0.07 46.13 64.43
CA THR A 3 0.93 45.51 63.42
C THR A 3 0.10 45.18 62.17
N PRO A 4 0.58 45.52 60.96
CA PRO A 4 -0.19 45.30 59.73
C PRO A 4 -0.31 43.80 59.40
N PRO A 5 -1.46 43.35 58.88
CA PRO A 5 -1.66 41.94 58.53
C PRO A 5 -0.86 41.54 57.28
N ASP A 6 -0.21 40.38 57.37
CA ASP A 6 0.66 39.80 56.35
C ASP A 6 -0.08 39.55 55.01
N GLU A 7 0.62 39.77 53.90
CA GLU A 7 0.08 39.73 52.53
C GLU A 7 -0.42 38.34 52.07
N GLU A 8 -0.11 37.27 52.81
CA GLU A 8 -0.53 35.91 52.47
C GLU A 8 -2.02 35.63 52.79
N ASP A 9 -2.63 36.37 53.72
CA ASP A 9 -4.06 36.21 54.07
C ASP A 9 -5.01 36.93 53.09
N ARG A 10 -4.49 37.79 52.21
CA ARG A 10 -5.29 38.48 51.18
C ARG A 10 -5.70 37.55 50.04
N PHE A 11 -4.90 36.52 49.75
CA PHE A 11 -5.18 35.53 48.70
C PHE A 11 -6.22 34.46 49.11
N LEU A 12 -6.52 34.33 50.40
CA LEU A 12 -7.55 33.42 50.91
C LEU A 12 -8.93 34.09 51.09
N GLN A 13 -8.97 35.42 51.17
CA GLN A 13 -10.24 36.19 51.22
C GLN A 13 -10.88 36.40 49.84
N GLU A 14 -10.09 36.44 48.76
CA GLU A 14 -10.60 36.57 47.38
C GLU A 14 -11.21 35.28 46.81
N ARG A 15 -11.15 34.17 47.55
CA ARG A 15 -11.81 32.89 47.21
C ARG A 15 -13.09 32.62 48.01
N GLN A 16 -13.70 33.63 48.62
CA GLN A 16 -15.08 33.58 49.06
C GLN A 16 -16.00 33.79 47.85
N PHE A 17 -16.41 32.66 47.28
CA PHE A 17 -17.39 32.57 46.20
C PHE A 17 -18.62 33.46 46.47
N GLY A 18 -18.83 34.44 45.60
CA GLY A 18 -20.09 35.16 45.50
C GLY A 18 -21.21 34.19 45.16
N ILE A 19 -21.93 33.73 46.18
CA ILE A 19 -23.22 33.05 46.02
C ILE A 19 -24.20 34.12 45.57
N GLY A 20 -24.30 34.29 44.26
CA GLY A 20 -25.08 35.34 43.63
C GLY A 20 -25.54 34.93 42.25
N SER A 21 -26.42 33.93 42.18
CA SER A 21 -27.50 33.77 41.19
C SER A 21 -28.04 32.35 41.35
N GLY A 22 -29.30 32.23 41.78
CA GLY A 22 -29.98 30.94 41.84
C GLY A 22 -30.10 30.38 40.42
N ILE A 23 -29.42 29.26 40.16
CA ILE A 23 -29.66 28.44 38.97
C ILE A 23 -30.86 27.56 39.32
N ASP A 24 -31.93 27.69 38.55
CA ASP A 24 -33.14 26.88 38.70
C ASP A 24 -32.83 25.46 38.19
N LEU A 25 -32.73 24.50 39.11
CA LEU A 25 -32.43 23.09 38.80
C LEU A 25 -33.61 22.35 38.17
N SER A 26 -34.77 22.99 38.00
CA SER A 26 -35.97 22.37 37.43
C SER A 26 -35.80 22.02 35.94
N ASP A 27 -35.15 22.88 35.15
CA ASP A 27 -34.87 22.61 33.72
C ASP A 27 -33.84 21.49 33.53
N LEU A 28 -32.88 21.36 34.44
CA LEU A 28 -31.85 20.31 34.37
C LEU A 28 -32.40 18.94 34.82
N LEU A 29 -33.44 18.92 35.64
CA LEU A 29 -34.15 17.70 36.04
C LEU A 29 -35.04 17.15 34.91
N ASP A 30 -35.63 18.01 34.07
CA ASP A 30 -36.40 17.58 32.90
C ASP A 30 -35.51 17.04 31.78
N ASP A 31 -34.34 17.65 31.53
CA ASP A 31 -33.34 17.14 30.58
C ASP A 31 -32.72 15.80 31.04
N VAL A 32 -32.52 15.63 32.34
CA VAL A 32 -32.06 14.36 32.92
C VAL A 32 -33.16 13.29 32.88
N ALA A 33 -34.43 13.66 33.08
CA ALA A 33 -35.55 12.73 33.01
C ALA A 33 -35.83 12.21 31.59
N ASP A 34 -35.58 13.00 30.56
CA ASP A 34 -35.65 12.55 29.17
C ASP A 34 -34.40 11.74 28.74
N SER A 35 -33.24 11.99 29.37
CA SER A 35 -32.03 11.16 29.17
C SER A 35 -32.16 9.74 29.75
N PHE A 36 -33.13 9.48 30.63
CA PHE A 36 -33.42 8.14 31.18
C PHE A 36 -34.50 7.34 30.41
N LYS A 37 -35.05 7.87 29.31
CA LYS A 37 -36.08 7.18 28.49
C LYS A 37 -35.56 6.42 27.28
N GLU A 38 -34.26 6.45 26.98
CA GLU A 38 -33.68 5.52 26.00
C GLU A 38 -33.16 4.27 26.69
N GLU A 39 -33.77 3.12 26.35
CA GLU A 39 -33.35 1.80 26.80
C GLU A 39 -31.88 1.52 26.43
N PRO A 40 -31.08 0.91 27.33
CA PRO A 40 -29.68 0.63 27.07
C PRO A 40 -29.55 -0.57 26.12
N LYS A 41 -29.17 -0.33 24.86
CA LYS A 41 -28.64 -1.39 23.99
C LYS A 41 -27.14 -1.54 24.23
N LEU A 42 -26.82 -2.38 25.22
CA LEU A 42 -25.63 -3.23 25.34
C LEU A 42 -24.40 -2.81 24.52
N GLU A 43 -23.56 -1.94 25.08
CA GLU A 43 -22.12 -1.93 24.79
C GLU A 43 -21.39 -2.78 25.84
N LYS A 44 -20.93 -3.96 25.41
CA LYS A 44 -19.75 -4.62 25.96
C LYS A 44 -19.06 -5.35 24.81
N ALA A 45 -18.07 -4.70 24.23
CA ALA A 45 -17.00 -5.36 23.50
C ALA A 45 -15.70 -4.73 24.00
N ASP A 46 -14.77 -5.58 24.44
CA ASP A 46 -13.46 -5.22 24.97
C ASP A 46 -12.75 -4.18 24.09
N GLU A 47 -12.61 -2.95 24.59
CA GLU A 47 -11.51 -2.08 24.17
C GLU A 47 -10.24 -2.65 24.82
N LYS A 48 -9.45 -3.40 24.04
CA LYS A 48 -8.04 -3.56 24.34
C LYS A 48 -7.40 -2.18 24.22
N PRO A 49 -6.66 -1.68 25.21
CA PRO A 49 -5.93 -0.43 25.06
C PRO A 49 -5.02 -0.52 23.83
N GLU A 50 -4.97 0.53 23.02
CA GLU A 50 -4.00 0.66 21.93
C GLU A 50 -2.59 0.62 22.55
N GLU A 51 -1.94 -0.55 22.50
CA GLU A 51 -0.53 -0.67 22.84
C GLU A 51 0.29 0.08 21.80
N ASP A 52 1.02 1.10 22.24
CA ASP A 52 2.05 1.75 21.45
C ASP A 52 3.18 0.76 21.17
N ALA A 53 3.15 0.15 19.98
CA ALA A 53 4.14 -0.83 19.54
C ALA A 53 5.59 -0.29 19.50
N ALA A 54 5.81 1.03 19.67
CA ALA A 54 7.14 1.62 19.73
C ALA A 54 7.83 1.46 21.10
N ILE A 55 7.06 1.31 22.18
CA ILE A 55 7.59 1.05 23.52
C ILE A 55 7.11 -0.34 23.91
N GLY A 56 7.98 -1.33 23.75
CA GLY A 56 7.70 -2.71 24.18
C GLY A 56 7.33 -2.77 25.66
N GLU A 57 6.86 -3.94 26.10
CA GLU A 57 6.45 -4.19 27.49
C GLU A 57 7.55 -3.75 28.47
N ILE A 58 7.26 -2.72 29.27
CA ILE A 58 8.16 -2.28 30.33
C ILE A 58 8.05 -3.32 31.44
N LEU A 59 9.07 -4.17 31.54
CA LEU A 59 9.17 -5.18 32.59
C LEU A 59 9.10 -4.50 33.97
N ASP A 60 7.98 -4.65 34.67
CA ASP A 60 7.84 -4.25 36.08
C ASP A 60 8.34 -5.40 36.97
N PRO A 61 9.52 -5.28 37.62
CA PRO A 61 10.07 -6.33 38.46
C PRO A 61 9.30 -6.53 39.77
N PHE A 62 8.25 -5.74 40.04
CA PHE A 62 7.42 -5.81 41.24
C PHE A 62 5.95 -6.14 40.94
N ALA A 63 5.58 -6.35 39.67
CA ALA A 63 4.24 -6.82 39.33
C ALA A 63 4.00 -8.21 39.94
N GLU A 64 2.79 -8.43 40.47
CA GLU A 64 2.38 -9.76 40.91
C GLU A 64 2.42 -10.70 39.70
N ASP A 65 3.19 -11.77 39.86
CA ASP A 65 3.32 -12.82 38.87
C ASP A 65 1.97 -13.51 38.66
N ASP A 66 1.30 -13.16 37.56
CA ASP A 66 0.00 -13.73 37.17
C ASP A 66 0.08 -15.24 36.85
N GLY A 67 1.30 -15.79 36.74
CA GLY A 67 1.55 -17.18 36.41
C GLY A 67 1.33 -17.52 34.94
N ILE A 68 1.05 -16.54 34.08
CA ILE A 68 0.73 -16.68 32.66
C ILE A 68 1.87 -16.09 31.82
N GLY A 69 3.09 -16.62 32.02
CA GLY A 69 4.25 -16.24 31.21
C GLY A 69 4.52 -17.21 30.04
N PRO A 70 5.27 -16.77 29.01
CA PRO A 70 5.68 -17.60 27.88
C PRO A 70 6.35 -18.90 28.34
N GLY A 71 5.86 -20.04 27.83
CA GLY A 71 6.45 -21.36 28.11
C GLY A 71 6.23 -21.89 29.53
N ARG A 72 5.42 -21.23 30.36
CA ARG A 72 5.10 -21.76 31.69
C ARG A 72 4.08 -22.88 31.63
N VAL A 73 4.36 -23.95 32.37
CA VAL A 73 3.47 -25.10 32.53
C VAL A 73 2.58 -24.86 33.74
N MET A 74 1.27 -24.79 33.50
CA MET A 74 0.27 -24.67 34.56
C MET A 74 0.17 -25.98 35.37
N ARG A 75 -0.46 -25.92 36.55
CA ARG A 75 -0.65 -27.11 37.42
C ARG A 75 -1.42 -28.25 36.74
N ASP A 76 -2.21 -27.94 35.73
CA ASP A 76 -2.96 -28.91 34.91
C ASP A 76 -2.13 -29.49 33.75
N GLY A 77 -0.86 -29.08 33.61
CA GLY A 77 0.03 -29.49 32.53
C GLY A 77 -0.19 -28.75 31.21
N SER A 78 -1.11 -27.78 31.16
CA SER A 78 -1.32 -26.93 29.98
C SER A 78 -0.25 -25.82 29.90
N VAL A 79 0.05 -25.39 28.67
CA VAL A 79 0.93 -24.25 28.40
C VAL A 79 0.09 -23.22 27.64
N PRO A 80 -0.44 -22.19 28.31
CA PRO A 80 -1.37 -21.24 27.70
C PRO A 80 -0.68 -20.30 26.70
N VAL A 81 0.61 -20.01 26.91
CA VAL A 81 1.40 -19.12 26.06
C VAL A 81 2.64 -19.88 25.58
N ALA A 82 2.85 -19.94 24.26
CA ALA A 82 4.01 -20.59 23.69
C ALA A 82 5.31 -19.96 24.21
N PRO A 83 6.41 -20.74 24.38
CA PRO A 83 7.71 -20.18 24.73
C PRO A 83 8.15 -19.09 23.73
N GLU A 84 8.90 -18.11 24.23
CA GLU A 84 9.57 -17.14 23.35
C GLU A 84 10.48 -17.86 22.36
N ARG A 85 10.55 -17.33 21.14
CA ARG A 85 11.38 -17.88 20.08
C ARG A 85 12.85 -17.65 20.41
N ASP A 86 13.69 -18.65 20.13
CA ASP A 86 15.13 -18.51 20.30
C ASP A 86 15.71 -17.57 19.22
N LEU A 87 16.80 -16.88 19.55
CA LEU A 87 17.52 -16.01 18.62
C LEU A 87 17.94 -16.76 17.34
N ILE A 88 18.29 -18.04 17.47
CA ILE A 88 18.65 -18.89 16.33
C ILE A 88 17.44 -19.14 15.42
N GLU A 89 16.25 -19.33 16.00
CA GLU A 89 15.01 -19.53 15.26
C GLU A 89 14.61 -18.26 14.50
N ASP A 90 14.70 -17.10 15.14
CA ASP A 90 14.42 -15.81 14.50
C ASP A 90 15.39 -15.49 13.36
N ILE A 91 16.69 -15.77 13.53
CA ILE A 91 17.68 -15.61 12.46
C ILE A 91 17.35 -16.54 11.28
N ALA A 92 16.92 -17.77 11.55
CA ALA A 92 16.54 -18.72 10.51
C ALA A 92 15.31 -18.25 9.73
N ILE A 93 14.26 -17.78 10.43
CA ILE A 93 13.03 -17.26 9.82
C ILE A 93 13.32 -16.02 8.96
N GLN A 94 14.11 -15.07 9.49
CA GLN A 94 14.51 -13.90 8.70
C GLN A 94 15.34 -14.28 7.48
N GLY A 95 16.19 -15.30 7.60
CA GLY A 95 16.95 -15.88 6.49
C GLY A 95 16.04 -16.43 5.40
N GLU A 96 15.02 -17.20 5.77
CA GLU A 96 14.01 -17.75 4.86
C GLU A 96 13.25 -16.64 4.12
N ILE A 97 12.78 -15.61 4.85
CA ILE A 97 12.08 -14.48 4.25
C ILE A 97 12.99 -13.78 3.25
N ARG A 98 14.22 -13.40 3.63
CA ARG A 98 15.15 -12.71 2.71
C ARG A 98 15.47 -13.56 1.48
N LEU A 99 15.66 -14.87 1.65
CA LEU A 99 15.91 -15.79 0.55
C LEU A 99 14.70 -15.85 -0.39
N ASN A 100 13.48 -15.92 0.14
CA ASN A 100 12.26 -15.93 -0.66
C ASN A 100 12.14 -14.65 -1.52
N TRP A 101 12.41 -13.49 -0.94
CA TRP A 101 12.43 -12.22 -1.69
C TRP A 101 13.52 -12.18 -2.77
N ALA A 102 14.72 -12.67 -2.46
CA ALA A 102 15.81 -12.77 -3.44
C ALA A 102 15.44 -13.72 -4.60
N LEU A 103 14.81 -14.86 -4.30
CA LEU A 103 14.33 -15.82 -5.29
C LEU A 103 13.25 -15.23 -6.19
N MET A 104 12.30 -14.47 -5.63
CA MET A 104 11.29 -13.75 -6.41
C MET A 104 11.95 -12.74 -7.37
N GLY A 105 12.92 -11.95 -6.90
CA GLY A 105 13.68 -11.02 -7.73
C GLY A 105 14.47 -11.70 -8.86
N ALA A 106 15.11 -12.83 -8.56
CA ALA A 106 15.80 -13.64 -9.56
C ALA A 106 14.83 -14.19 -10.62
N MET A 107 13.67 -14.69 -10.18
CA MET A 107 12.62 -15.19 -11.06
C MET A 107 12.14 -14.10 -12.03
N ILE A 108 11.83 -12.90 -11.55
CA ILE A 108 11.43 -11.76 -12.38
C ILE A 108 12.49 -11.46 -13.44
N THR A 109 13.77 -11.48 -13.04
CA THR A 109 14.90 -11.21 -13.93
C THR A 109 15.02 -12.27 -15.03
N VAL A 110 14.96 -13.55 -14.67
CA VAL A 110 15.05 -14.68 -15.62
C VAL A 110 13.91 -14.64 -16.63
N TYR A 111 12.66 -14.48 -16.16
CA TYR A 111 11.50 -14.41 -17.06
C TYR A 111 11.52 -13.15 -17.94
N SER A 112 12.01 -12.02 -17.41
CA SER A 112 12.22 -10.81 -18.21
C SER A 112 13.25 -11.04 -19.32
N ALA A 113 14.35 -11.72 -19.01
CA ALA A 113 15.39 -12.04 -20.00
C ALA A 113 14.88 -13.02 -21.07
N ILE A 114 14.11 -14.04 -20.68
CA ILE A 114 13.46 -14.96 -21.62
C ILE A 114 12.51 -14.20 -22.55
N SER A 115 11.71 -13.28 -22.01
CA SER A 115 10.82 -12.44 -22.80
C SER A 115 11.57 -11.62 -23.84
N ILE A 116 12.68 -10.97 -23.46
CA ILE A 116 13.51 -10.21 -24.40
C ILE A 116 14.13 -11.14 -25.45
N LEU A 117 14.60 -12.32 -25.05
CA LEU A 117 15.19 -13.30 -25.96
C LEU A 117 14.18 -13.77 -27.01
N ILE A 118 12.95 -14.11 -26.60
CA ILE A 118 11.87 -14.46 -27.52
C ILE A 118 11.58 -13.29 -28.45
N GLY A 119 11.55 -12.07 -27.92
CA GLY A 119 11.26 -10.87 -28.71
C GLY A 119 12.31 -10.51 -29.76
N THR A 120 13.58 -10.84 -29.51
CA THR A 120 14.71 -10.35 -30.31
C THR A 120 15.40 -11.43 -31.14
N VAL A 121 15.37 -12.69 -30.70
CA VAL A 121 16.13 -13.79 -31.34
C VAL A 121 15.25 -14.66 -32.22
N VAL A 122 13.94 -14.74 -31.97
CA VAL A 122 13.06 -15.56 -32.81
C VAL A 122 12.85 -14.87 -34.15
N GLU A 123 13.42 -15.43 -35.21
CA GLU A 123 13.45 -14.84 -36.56
C GLU A 123 12.06 -14.58 -37.15
N ASN A 124 11.08 -15.40 -36.81
CA ASN A 124 9.71 -15.24 -37.30
C ASN A 124 8.86 -14.47 -36.27
N PRO A 125 8.42 -13.23 -36.58
CA PRO A 125 7.63 -12.41 -35.67
C PRO A 125 6.33 -13.07 -35.22
N LEU A 126 5.74 -13.96 -36.03
CA LEU A 126 4.54 -14.69 -35.67
C LEU A 126 4.79 -15.66 -34.50
N PHE A 127 5.90 -16.39 -34.54
CA PHE A 127 6.26 -17.32 -33.47
C PHE A 127 6.69 -16.57 -32.21
N ALA A 128 7.36 -15.42 -32.36
CA ALA A 128 7.68 -14.54 -31.25
C ALA A 128 6.42 -14.01 -30.56
N LEU A 129 5.45 -13.49 -31.33
CA LEU A 129 4.14 -13.03 -30.86
C LEU A 129 3.41 -14.14 -30.07
N LEU A 130 3.28 -15.32 -30.67
CA LEU A 130 2.60 -16.46 -30.03
C LEU A 130 3.34 -16.92 -28.77
N GLY A 131 4.68 -16.94 -28.81
CA GLY A 131 5.51 -17.29 -27.66
C GLY A 131 5.34 -16.33 -26.49
N LEU A 132 5.39 -15.02 -26.75
CA LEU A 132 5.17 -13.99 -25.72
C LEU A 132 3.73 -14.00 -25.19
N MET A 133 2.75 -14.19 -26.07
CA MET A 133 1.34 -14.31 -25.66
C MET A 133 1.12 -15.54 -24.78
N ALA A 134 1.72 -16.67 -25.13
CA ALA A 134 1.67 -17.90 -24.34
C ALA A 134 2.37 -17.73 -22.99
N LEU A 135 3.52 -17.05 -22.95
CA LEU A 135 4.27 -16.79 -21.72
C LEU A 135 3.50 -15.83 -20.79
N ALA A 136 2.91 -14.76 -21.34
CA ALA A 136 2.04 -13.87 -20.60
C ALA A 136 0.79 -14.60 -20.07
N GLY A 137 0.12 -15.38 -20.92
CA GLY A 137 -1.04 -16.19 -20.54
C GLY A 137 -0.73 -17.21 -19.45
N PHE A 138 0.45 -17.83 -19.52
CA PHE A 138 0.96 -18.72 -18.46
C PHE A 138 1.13 -17.96 -17.13
N GLY A 139 1.71 -16.75 -17.17
CA GLY A 139 1.85 -15.92 -15.99
C GLY A 139 0.51 -15.51 -15.37
N PHE A 140 -0.47 -15.10 -16.18
CA PHE A 140 -1.82 -14.82 -15.67
C PHE A 140 -2.49 -16.07 -15.06
N THR A 141 -2.31 -17.22 -15.68
CA THR A 141 -2.88 -18.49 -15.19
C THR A 141 -2.31 -18.85 -13.82
N LEU A 142 -1.01 -18.69 -13.62
CA LEU A 142 -0.37 -18.91 -12.32
C LEU A 142 -0.78 -17.86 -11.30
N GLY A 143 -0.88 -16.59 -11.71
CA GLY A 143 -1.37 -15.50 -10.87
C GLY A 143 -2.77 -15.79 -10.33
N GLU A 144 -3.74 -16.05 -11.21
CA GLU A 144 -5.12 -16.38 -10.82
C GLU A 144 -5.17 -17.63 -9.93
N ARG A 145 -4.29 -18.61 -10.17
CA ARG A 145 -4.25 -19.83 -9.37
C ARG A 145 -3.71 -19.61 -7.95
N TRP A 146 -2.75 -18.70 -7.77
CA TRP A 146 -2.00 -18.56 -6.52
C TRP A 146 -2.42 -17.37 -5.65
N VAL A 147 -2.93 -16.29 -6.23
CA VAL A 147 -3.41 -15.13 -5.46
C VAL A 147 -4.46 -15.48 -4.39
N PRO A 148 -5.43 -16.39 -4.63
CA PRO A 148 -6.43 -16.74 -3.61
C PRO A 148 -5.87 -17.47 -2.38
N ARG A 149 -4.60 -17.91 -2.41
CA ARG A 149 -3.97 -18.66 -1.31
C ARG A 149 -3.08 -17.74 -0.50
N PRO A 150 -3.33 -17.52 0.81
CA PRO A 150 -2.55 -16.60 1.63
C PRO A 150 -1.04 -16.84 1.57
N ALA A 151 -0.60 -18.10 1.69
CA ALA A 151 0.82 -18.48 1.65
C ALA A 151 1.50 -18.25 0.30
N MET A 152 0.73 -18.24 -0.81
CA MET A 152 1.26 -18.11 -2.16
C MET A 152 0.85 -16.79 -2.83
N ARG A 153 0.17 -15.90 -2.09
CA ARG A 153 -0.38 -14.67 -2.63
C ARG A 153 0.71 -13.82 -3.27
N GLN A 154 1.81 -13.57 -2.54
CA GLN A 154 2.95 -12.80 -3.04
C GLN A 154 3.53 -13.37 -4.34
N LEU A 155 3.69 -14.69 -4.41
CA LEU A 155 4.17 -15.35 -5.61
C LEU A 155 3.18 -15.20 -6.79
N GLY A 156 1.88 -15.29 -6.52
CA GLY A 156 0.82 -15.03 -7.52
C GLY A 156 0.86 -13.60 -8.05
N ILE A 157 1.06 -12.60 -7.17
CA ILE A 157 1.21 -11.20 -7.57
C ILE A 157 2.43 -11.01 -8.47
N VAL A 158 3.56 -11.63 -8.13
CA VAL A 158 4.77 -11.56 -8.95
C VAL A 158 4.53 -12.13 -10.35
N TRP A 159 3.78 -13.21 -10.47
CA TRP A 159 3.40 -13.75 -11.78
C TRP A 159 2.54 -12.79 -12.61
N LEU A 160 1.61 -12.07 -11.97
CA LEU A 160 0.82 -11.04 -12.64
C LEU A 160 1.69 -9.86 -13.10
N ILE A 161 2.65 -9.42 -12.27
CA ILE A 161 3.61 -8.36 -12.62
C ILE A 161 4.46 -8.78 -13.83
N ILE A 162 4.98 -10.01 -13.83
CA ILE A 162 5.75 -10.56 -14.96
C ILE A 162 4.88 -10.62 -16.21
N ALA A 163 3.65 -11.13 -16.12
CA ALA A 163 2.74 -11.23 -17.26
C ALA A 163 2.43 -9.85 -17.86
N MET A 164 2.13 -8.86 -17.02
CA MET A 164 1.93 -7.48 -17.47
C MET A 164 3.19 -6.91 -18.13
N LYS A 165 4.37 -7.14 -17.55
CA LYS A 165 5.65 -6.70 -18.13
C LYS A 165 5.90 -7.31 -19.51
N ILE A 166 5.61 -8.59 -19.68
CA ILE A 166 5.71 -9.28 -20.98
C ILE A 166 4.74 -8.65 -21.99
N LEU A 167 3.49 -8.34 -21.60
CA LEU A 167 2.53 -7.70 -22.49
C LEU A 167 2.96 -6.29 -22.91
N TYR A 168 3.53 -5.50 -22.00
CA TYR A 168 4.10 -4.19 -22.34
C TYR A 168 5.29 -4.33 -23.30
N GLY A 169 6.19 -5.27 -23.05
CA GLY A 169 7.29 -5.57 -23.95
C GLY A 169 6.79 -5.98 -25.33
N LEU A 170 5.79 -6.87 -25.40
CA LEU A 170 5.15 -7.27 -26.64
C LEU A 170 4.55 -6.10 -27.41
N ALA A 171 3.88 -5.16 -26.72
CA ALA A 171 3.32 -3.98 -27.36
C ALA A 171 4.39 -3.09 -28.00
N ILE A 172 5.57 -2.99 -27.38
CA ILE A 172 6.71 -2.24 -27.94
C ILE A 172 7.29 -2.98 -29.15
N GLU A 173 7.50 -4.30 -29.05
CA GLU A 173 8.04 -5.11 -30.16
C GLU A 173 7.10 -5.18 -31.36
N LEU A 174 5.80 -5.09 -31.14
CA LEU A 174 4.82 -4.96 -32.23
C LEU A 174 5.06 -3.72 -33.11
N GLY A 175 5.68 -2.67 -32.57
CA GLY A 175 6.12 -1.50 -33.34
C GLY A 175 7.41 -1.71 -34.14
N SER A 176 8.18 -2.77 -33.85
CA SER A 176 9.43 -3.12 -34.55
C SER A 176 9.24 -4.23 -35.58
N TRP A 177 8.21 -5.06 -35.43
CA TRP A 177 7.99 -6.25 -36.26
C TRP A 177 7.13 -6.02 -37.50
N GLU A 178 7.52 -6.65 -38.61
CA GLU A 178 6.67 -6.80 -39.79
C GLU A 178 5.85 -8.09 -39.69
N LEU A 179 4.55 -7.98 -39.44
CA LEU A 179 3.64 -9.12 -39.28
C LEU A 179 2.86 -9.37 -40.57
N PHE A 180 2.91 -10.60 -41.08
CA PHE A 180 2.16 -11.01 -42.28
C PHE A 180 2.42 -10.15 -43.55
N GLY A 181 3.62 -9.57 -43.67
CA GLY A 181 3.95 -8.65 -44.78
C GLY A 181 3.25 -7.30 -44.69
N ILE A 182 2.69 -6.98 -43.52
CA ILE A 182 2.18 -5.66 -43.17
C ILE A 182 3.28 -4.93 -42.41
N SER A 183 3.55 -3.68 -42.80
CA SER A 183 4.53 -2.83 -42.11
C SER A 183 4.29 -2.77 -40.60
N PRO A 184 5.34 -2.51 -39.81
CA PRO A 184 5.24 -2.44 -38.36
C PRO A 184 4.15 -1.47 -37.89
N LEU A 185 3.60 -1.74 -36.70
CA LEU A 185 2.59 -0.87 -36.12
C LEU A 185 3.15 0.55 -35.98
N SER A 186 2.44 1.52 -36.54
CA SER A 186 2.84 2.93 -36.40
C SER A 186 2.90 3.32 -34.93
N GLU A 187 3.78 4.27 -34.59
CA GLU A 187 3.99 4.77 -33.23
C GLU A 187 2.67 5.18 -32.53
N ASN A 188 1.72 5.76 -33.27
CA ASN A 188 0.40 6.12 -32.75
C ASN A 188 -0.38 4.91 -32.22
N TYR A 189 -0.40 3.80 -32.96
CA TYR A 189 -1.11 2.59 -32.57
C TYR A 189 -0.41 1.86 -31.43
N VAL A 190 0.93 1.90 -31.38
CA VAL A 190 1.70 1.38 -30.25
C VAL A 190 1.37 2.17 -28.98
N GLY A 191 1.34 3.50 -29.06
CA GLY A 191 0.94 4.38 -27.95
C GLY A 191 -0.48 4.07 -27.45
N VAL A 192 -1.45 3.96 -28.36
CA VAL A 192 -2.83 3.59 -28.01
C VAL A 192 -2.90 2.19 -27.37
N LEU A 193 -2.16 1.21 -27.90
CA LEU A 193 -2.09 -0.14 -27.34
C LEU A 193 -1.49 -0.14 -25.93
N LEU A 194 -0.43 0.63 -25.70
CA LEU A 194 0.19 0.79 -24.38
C LEU A 194 -0.77 1.46 -23.39
N LEU A 195 -1.53 2.48 -23.80
CA LEU A 195 -2.57 3.09 -22.97
C LEU A 195 -3.71 2.11 -22.65
N ALA A 196 -4.14 1.31 -23.62
CA ALA A 196 -5.11 0.25 -23.38
C ALA A 196 -4.57 -0.77 -22.36
N LEU A 197 -3.30 -1.15 -22.46
CA LEU A 197 -2.62 -2.03 -21.50
C LEU A 197 -2.49 -1.41 -20.10
N VAL A 198 -2.30 -0.09 -19.99
CA VAL A 198 -2.40 0.61 -18.69
C VAL A 198 -3.81 0.42 -18.09
N GLY A 199 -4.86 0.57 -18.89
CA GLY A 199 -6.23 0.28 -18.47
C GLY A 199 -6.44 -1.17 -18.00
N VAL A 200 -5.90 -2.14 -18.75
CA VAL A 200 -5.91 -3.56 -18.35
C VAL A 200 -5.19 -3.75 -17.02
N ASN A 201 -4.01 -3.14 -16.85
CA ASN A 201 -3.21 -3.25 -15.64
C ASN A 201 -3.94 -2.67 -14.42
N VAL A 202 -4.57 -1.51 -14.57
CA VAL A 202 -5.44 -0.95 -13.53
C VAL A 202 -6.58 -1.91 -13.20
N GLY A 203 -7.22 -2.51 -14.21
CA GLY A 203 -8.26 -3.54 -13.99
C GLY A 203 -7.75 -4.78 -13.24
N VAL A 204 -6.53 -5.24 -13.55
CA VAL A 204 -5.85 -6.33 -12.83
C VAL A 204 -5.59 -5.92 -11.38
N ALA A 205 -5.09 -4.70 -11.14
CA ALA A 205 -4.86 -4.19 -9.79
C ALA A 205 -6.16 -4.13 -8.97
N TYR A 206 -7.28 -3.77 -9.58
CA TYR A 206 -8.59 -3.81 -8.94
C TYR A 206 -9.09 -5.22 -8.66
N ARG A 207 -8.84 -6.18 -9.56
CA ARG A 207 -9.25 -7.57 -9.39
C ARG A 207 -8.57 -8.22 -8.18
N TYR A 208 -7.28 -7.95 -7.97
CA TYR A 208 -6.49 -8.61 -6.94
C TYR A 208 -6.22 -7.74 -5.71
N ASP A 209 -6.68 -6.49 -5.73
CA ASP A 209 -6.47 -5.48 -4.69
C ASP A 209 -4.99 -5.34 -4.30
N GLU A 210 -4.15 -5.04 -5.30
CA GLU A 210 -2.70 -4.95 -5.12
C GLU A 210 -2.09 -3.60 -5.55
N ASP A 211 -1.41 -2.96 -4.60
CA ASP A 211 -0.73 -1.68 -4.79
C ASP A 211 0.44 -1.77 -5.76
N ALA A 212 1.20 -2.86 -5.72
CA ALA A 212 2.36 -3.05 -6.58
C ALA A 212 1.97 -3.08 -8.07
N ILE A 213 0.82 -3.68 -8.38
CA ILE A 213 0.29 -3.76 -9.75
C ILE A 213 -0.20 -2.38 -10.22
N ALA A 214 -0.95 -1.67 -9.36
CA ALA A 214 -1.40 -0.31 -9.66
C ALA A 214 -0.21 0.65 -9.87
N ALA A 215 0.82 0.57 -9.03
CA ALA A 215 2.04 1.35 -9.14
C ALA A 215 2.74 1.12 -10.48
N GLN A 216 2.83 -0.14 -10.93
CA GLN A 216 3.40 -0.49 -12.23
C GLN A 216 2.65 0.22 -13.37
N ALA A 217 1.32 0.25 -13.32
CA ALA A 217 0.52 0.92 -14.35
C ALA A 217 0.85 2.41 -14.47
N VAL A 218 1.05 3.09 -13.34
CA VAL A 218 1.39 4.52 -13.37
C VAL A 218 2.84 4.77 -13.78
N LEU A 219 3.79 3.92 -13.37
CA LEU A 219 5.17 4.00 -13.86
C LEU A 219 5.24 3.86 -15.39
N VAL A 220 4.45 2.95 -15.96
CA VAL A 220 4.34 2.80 -17.41
C VAL A 220 3.70 4.03 -18.04
N LEU A 221 2.64 4.58 -17.44
CA LEU A 221 2.00 5.80 -17.95
C LEU A 221 2.94 7.01 -17.96
N LEU A 222 3.81 7.14 -16.95
CA LEU A 222 4.87 8.15 -16.93
C LEU A 222 5.91 7.93 -18.05
N ALA A 223 6.29 6.68 -18.32
CA ALA A 223 7.18 6.37 -19.44
C ALA A 223 6.54 6.74 -20.79
N ILE A 224 5.26 6.41 -20.99
CA ILE A 224 4.51 6.81 -22.20
C ILE A 224 4.41 8.34 -22.29
N SER A 225 4.22 9.03 -21.16
CA SER A 225 4.17 10.50 -21.12
C SER A 225 5.45 11.15 -21.65
N SER A 226 6.62 10.56 -21.38
CA SER A 226 7.90 11.02 -21.94
C SER A 226 7.93 10.89 -23.47
N THR A 227 7.41 9.78 -24.00
CA THR A 227 7.34 9.58 -25.46
C THR A 227 6.27 10.42 -26.15
N ALA A 228 5.24 10.88 -25.43
CA ALA A 228 4.15 11.67 -26.00
C ALA A 228 4.61 13.00 -26.63
N GLY A 229 5.78 13.51 -26.24
CA GLY A 229 6.36 14.73 -26.79
C GLY A 229 6.69 14.65 -28.28
N SER A 230 7.04 13.47 -28.80
CA SER A 230 7.31 13.32 -30.24
C SER A 230 6.04 13.44 -31.09
N LEU A 231 4.88 13.09 -30.54
CA LEU A 231 3.61 13.02 -31.26
C LEU A 231 2.72 14.24 -31.04
N LEU A 232 2.68 14.76 -29.81
CA LEU A 232 1.73 15.78 -29.36
C LEU A 232 2.40 17.06 -28.85
N GLY A 233 3.74 17.12 -28.92
CA GLY A 233 4.53 18.25 -28.42
C GLY A 233 4.42 18.46 -26.91
N GLU A 234 4.81 19.65 -26.44
CA GLU A 234 4.85 20.02 -25.02
C GLU A 234 3.50 19.86 -24.32
N ILE A 235 2.41 20.22 -25.01
CA ILE A 235 1.04 20.12 -24.48
C ILE A 235 0.67 18.65 -24.24
N GLY A 236 1.08 17.75 -25.12
CA GLY A 236 0.85 16.31 -24.97
C GLY A 236 1.59 15.72 -23.78
N VAL A 237 2.86 16.08 -23.61
CA VAL A 237 3.67 15.67 -22.45
C VAL A 237 3.01 16.14 -21.16
N ALA A 238 2.69 17.43 -21.07
CA ALA A 238 2.06 18.03 -19.89
C ALA A 238 0.71 17.37 -19.56
N GLY A 239 -0.14 17.16 -20.57
CA GLY A 239 -1.45 16.51 -20.40
C GLY A 239 -1.33 15.05 -19.92
N MET A 240 -0.37 14.30 -20.47
CA MET A 240 -0.13 12.91 -20.10
C MET A 240 0.42 12.77 -18.68
N ILE A 241 1.36 13.64 -18.28
CA ILE A 241 1.88 13.68 -16.90
C ILE A 241 0.75 14.02 -15.93
N PHE A 242 -0.03 15.06 -16.22
CA PHE A 242 -1.16 15.45 -15.38
C PHE A 242 -2.15 14.28 -15.23
N GLY A 243 -2.48 13.61 -16.33
CA GLY A 243 -3.31 12.40 -16.32
C GLY A 243 -2.73 11.28 -15.46
N ALA A 244 -1.41 11.05 -15.54
CA ALA A 244 -0.73 10.04 -14.73
C ALA A 244 -0.77 10.37 -13.23
N SER A 245 -0.52 11.63 -12.86
CA SER A 245 -0.62 12.10 -11.49
C SER A 245 -2.03 11.93 -10.94
N VAL A 246 -3.04 12.41 -11.69
CA VAL A 246 -4.45 12.28 -11.32
C VAL A 246 -4.84 10.81 -11.15
N LEU A 247 -4.42 9.93 -12.06
CA LEU A 247 -4.66 8.49 -11.95
C LEU A 247 -4.06 7.92 -10.66
N PHE A 248 -2.84 8.32 -10.29
CA PHE A 248 -2.20 7.92 -9.03
C PHE A 248 -3.03 8.29 -7.80
N GLN A 249 -3.49 9.55 -7.75
CA GLN A 249 -4.27 10.05 -6.61
C GLN A 249 -5.67 9.42 -6.56
N LEU A 250 -6.32 9.24 -7.70
CA LEU A 250 -7.63 8.56 -7.78
C LEU A 250 -7.53 7.10 -7.33
N LEU A 251 -6.50 6.36 -7.76
CA LEU A 251 -6.26 4.99 -7.32
C LEU A 251 -6.01 4.92 -5.81
N ALA A 252 -5.19 5.83 -5.27
CA ALA A 252 -4.90 5.90 -3.85
C ALA A 252 -6.16 6.20 -3.01
N LEU A 253 -6.97 7.18 -3.44
CA LEU A 253 -8.22 7.54 -2.77
C LEU A 253 -9.25 6.41 -2.83
N HIS A 254 -9.47 5.83 -4.02
CA HIS A 254 -10.46 4.79 -4.21
C HIS A 254 -10.09 3.50 -3.45
N ARG A 255 -8.80 3.16 -3.38
CA ARG A 255 -8.32 1.97 -2.67
C ARG A 255 -8.03 2.22 -1.19
N ARG A 256 -8.16 3.46 -0.71
CA ARG A 256 -7.80 3.89 0.66
C ARG A 256 -6.41 3.41 1.09
N SER A 257 -5.48 3.34 0.15
CA SER A 257 -4.14 2.78 0.40
C SER A 257 -3.16 3.91 0.70
N GLY A 258 -2.67 3.97 1.94
CA GLY A 258 -1.59 4.88 2.33
C GLY A 258 -0.27 4.63 1.59
N ASN A 259 0.02 3.38 1.23
CA ASN A 259 1.22 2.99 0.49
C ASN A 259 1.22 3.60 -0.93
N LEU A 260 0.14 3.41 -1.70
CA LEU A 260 -0.06 4.11 -2.98
C LEU A 260 -0.10 5.62 -2.86
N ALA A 261 -0.71 6.19 -1.80
CA ALA A 261 -0.72 7.63 -1.60
C ALA A 261 0.70 8.18 -1.43
N SER A 262 1.51 7.53 -0.59
CA SER A 262 2.92 7.84 -0.39
C SER A 262 3.73 7.70 -1.68
N LEU A 263 3.54 6.61 -2.42
CA LEU A 263 4.20 6.39 -3.71
C LEU A 263 3.82 7.46 -4.74
N GLY A 264 2.55 7.88 -4.78
CA GLY A 264 2.09 8.95 -5.67
C GLY A 264 2.71 10.31 -5.35
N ILE A 265 2.86 10.64 -4.06
CA ILE A 265 3.57 11.86 -3.63
C ILE A 265 5.05 11.77 -4.00
N ALA A 266 5.71 10.65 -3.70
CA ALA A 266 7.12 10.44 -4.04
C ALA A 266 7.37 10.53 -5.55
N SER A 267 6.51 9.90 -6.35
CA SER A 267 6.60 9.94 -7.82
C SER A 267 6.38 11.35 -8.38
N SER A 268 5.46 12.13 -7.79
CA SER A 268 5.21 13.51 -8.21
C SER A 268 6.44 14.39 -7.92
N ASN A 269 7.03 14.25 -6.74
CA ASN A 269 8.26 14.96 -6.36
C ASN A 269 9.46 14.53 -7.22
N LEU A 270 9.62 13.24 -7.50
CA LEU A 270 10.67 12.73 -8.38
C LEU A 270 10.56 13.32 -9.78
N TRP A 271 9.35 13.42 -10.31
CA TRP A 271 9.11 13.96 -11.64
C TRP A 271 9.42 15.45 -11.75
N ILE A 272 8.92 16.26 -10.79
CA ILE A 272 9.25 17.69 -10.69
C ILE A 272 10.76 17.85 -10.56
N GLY A 273 11.41 17.03 -9.74
CA GLY A 273 12.87 17.01 -9.60
C GLY A 273 13.60 16.73 -10.92
N MET A 274 13.15 15.72 -11.69
CA MET A 274 13.74 15.42 -13.00
C MET A 274 13.57 16.58 -14.00
N HIS A 275 12.38 17.19 -14.08
CA HIS A 275 12.13 18.33 -14.98
C HIS A 275 12.83 19.62 -14.54
N ALA A 276 13.08 19.80 -13.24
CA ALA A 276 13.85 20.93 -12.74
C ALA A 276 15.37 20.81 -13.04
N LEU A 277 15.88 19.59 -13.26
CA LEU A 277 17.28 19.33 -13.59
C LEU A 277 17.55 19.34 -15.10
N THR A 278 16.53 19.09 -15.92
CA THR A 278 16.63 19.19 -17.37
C THR A 278 16.17 20.58 -17.81
N ASN A 279 17.10 21.47 -18.18
CA ASN A 279 16.72 22.67 -18.95
C ASN A 279 16.06 22.20 -20.25
N GLY A 280 14.88 22.74 -20.53
CA GLY A 280 13.98 22.31 -21.61
C GLY A 280 14.64 22.06 -22.97
#